data_AF-A0ABD1GJK6-F1
#
_entry.id   AF-A0ABD1GJK6-F1
#
_cell.length_a   1.000
_cell.length_b   1.000
_cell.length_c   1.000
_cell.angle_alpha   90.00
_cell.angle_beta   90.00
_cell.angle_gamma   90.00
#
_symmetry.space_group_name_H-M   'P 1'
#
loop_
_entity.id
_entity.type
_entity.pdbx_description
1 polymer ?
#
loop_
_entity_poly.entity_id
_entity_poly.type
_entity_poly.pdbx_seq_one_letter_code
_entity_poly.pdbx_strand_id
1 'polypeptide(L)'
;MNRSICIFLIIASLLLACLAQNTRAVKYVVTNTVPNTPGGQLFDKEIGVNFTLSIMPTINEFIYKVFEETSLAQRRNVPVLNVYISEFPGYAYKNGDNINISASALDNIYRPRSVSKRLFTSLMYHEMTHVFQWHACLVQNTHATRYVVTNTVPNTPGGQLFDKEIGVHFTLLIMPVINEFIYKVFEETTLAQRRHVPVLNVYISEFPGYAYKNGDNINISASALDKIYRPRSVSKRLFTSLMYHEMTHVFQWHGNFGAPGGLTEGTADYVMVKSRIYDQASYTKPGAGKRWDEGYGVTEKFLEYCDSLLKGFTAQLNKKMQYTYSDKYWVELLGKPVDQLWREYKAKYGNKPQQQSVDIFQGISNLKHYDILTCLFSHICLNR
;
A
#
# COMPACT_ATOMS: atom_id res chain seq x y z
N MET A 1 8.33 -81.93 -5.72
CA MET A 1 7.97 -80.90 -6.71
C MET A 1 8.17 -79.53 -6.09
N ASN A 2 9.03 -78.70 -6.73
CA ASN A 2 9.26 -77.24 -6.60
C ASN A 2 9.44 -76.67 -5.18
N ARG A 3 10.62 -76.24 -4.70
CA ARG A 3 11.60 -75.24 -5.20
C ARG A 3 10.96 -73.97 -5.80
N SER A 4 11.29 -72.84 -5.18
CA SER A 4 10.95 -71.45 -5.53
C SER A 4 9.60 -70.96 -4.99
N ILE A 5 9.59 -70.39 -3.78
CA ILE A 5 8.84 -69.20 -3.31
C ILE A 5 9.25 -69.01 -1.83
N CYS A 6 10.44 -68.48 -1.56
CA CYS A 6 10.86 -68.08 -0.20
C CYS A 6 11.75 -66.83 -0.19
N ILE A 7 11.82 -66.09 -1.31
CA ILE A 7 12.64 -64.86 -1.43
C ILE A 7 11.75 -63.66 -1.83
N PHE A 8 10.44 -63.72 -1.55
CA PHE A 8 9.51 -62.60 -1.82
C PHE A 8 8.68 -62.16 -0.60
N LEU A 9 9.07 -62.55 0.61
CA LEU A 9 8.33 -62.25 1.84
C LEU A 9 9.06 -61.31 2.83
N ILE A 10 10.19 -60.70 2.44
CA ILE A 10 10.93 -59.75 3.31
C ILE A 10 11.00 -58.32 2.76
N ILE A 11 10.53 -58.06 1.52
CA ILE A 11 10.53 -56.69 0.94
C ILE A 11 9.13 -56.04 0.96
N ALA A 12 8.06 -56.78 1.26
CA ALA A 12 6.69 -56.27 1.07
C ALA A 12 5.98 -55.71 2.33
N SER A 13 6.54 -55.79 3.52
CA SER A 13 5.88 -55.29 4.75
C SER A 13 6.60 -54.15 5.47
N LEU A 14 7.82 -53.78 5.02
CA LEU A 14 8.45 -52.50 5.36
C LEU A 14 7.92 -51.32 4.51
N LEU A 15 6.95 -51.59 3.63
CA LEU A 15 6.27 -50.62 2.78
C LEU A 15 4.81 -50.38 3.16
N LEU A 16 4.39 -50.78 4.37
CA LEU A 16 3.10 -50.37 4.97
C LEU A 16 3.24 -49.34 6.09
N ALA A 17 4.41 -48.69 6.22
CA ALA A 17 4.60 -47.51 7.06
C ALA A 17 4.81 -46.21 6.25
N CYS A 18 4.69 -46.25 4.91
CA CYS A 18 4.93 -45.09 4.03
C CYS A 18 3.65 -44.51 3.38
N LEU A 19 2.46 -44.84 3.90
CA LEU A 19 1.19 -44.29 3.36
C LEU A 19 0.21 -43.79 4.43
N ALA A 20 0.68 -43.44 5.63
CA ALA A 20 0.03 -42.36 6.36
C ALA A 20 0.51 -41.05 5.73
N GLN A 21 -0.07 -40.70 4.58
CA GLN A 21 0.06 -39.34 4.05
C GLN A 21 -0.33 -38.40 5.19
N ASN A 22 0.62 -37.58 5.62
CA ASN A 22 0.43 -36.51 6.60
C ASN A 22 -0.56 -35.49 6.00
N THR A 23 -1.86 -35.80 6.04
CA THR A 23 -2.90 -34.92 5.52
C THR A 23 -3.07 -33.77 6.49
N ARG A 24 -2.31 -32.68 6.28
CA ARG A 24 -2.54 -31.37 6.93
C ARG A 24 -3.81 -30.69 6.41
N ALA A 25 -4.88 -31.46 6.18
CA ALA A 25 -6.15 -30.94 5.70
C ALA A 25 -6.86 -30.21 6.84
N VAL A 26 -7.21 -28.95 6.62
CA VAL A 26 -7.94 -28.14 7.61
C VAL A 26 -9.35 -28.69 7.76
N LYS A 27 -9.76 -28.98 9.01
CA LYS A 27 -11.16 -29.25 9.33
C LYS A 27 -11.91 -27.93 9.49
N TYR A 28 -12.94 -27.71 8.69
CA TYR A 28 -13.78 -26.51 8.80
C TYR A 28 -15.03 -26.80 9.64
N VAL A 29 -15.36 -25.88 10.54
CA VAL A 29 -16.55 -25.94 11.39
C VAL A 29 -17.24 -24.59 11.36
N VAL A 30 -18.56 -24.58 11.21
CA VAL A 30 -19.36 -23.35 11.21
C VAL A 30 -20.48 -23.51 12.22
N THR A 31 -20.68 -22.53 13.09
CA THR A 31 -21.68 -22.58 14.16
C THR A 31 -22.37 -21.23 14.28
N ASN A 32 -23.70 -21.24 14.15
CA ASN A 32 -24.51 -20.09 14.51
C ASN A 32 -24.82 -20.16 16.01
N THR A 33 -24.20 -19.29 16.80
CA THR A 33 -24.37 -19.28 18.26
C THR A 33 -25.56 -18.44 18.72
N VAL A 34 -26.15 -17.67 17.80
CA VAL A 34 -27.23 -16.71 18.10
C VAL A 34 -28.40 -16.81 17.10
N PRO A 35 -28.98 -18.02 16.87
CA PRO A 35 -29.99 -18.25 15.83
C PRO A 35 -31.30 -17.47 16.04
N ASN A 36 -31.55 -16.96 17.24
CA ASN A 36 -32.76 -16.20 17.57
C ASN A 36 -32.64 -14.69 17.31
N THR A 37 -31.48 -14.20 16.88
CA THR A 37 -31.26 -12.79 16.52
C THR A 37 -31.65 -12.54 15.05
N PRO A 38 -32.03 -11.30 14.66
CA PRO A 38 -32.33 -10.99 13.26
C PRO A 38 -31.20 -11.40 12.30
N GLY A 39 -29.96 -11.14 12.69
CA GLY A 39 -28.76 -11.51 11.94
C GLY A 39 -28.51 -13.02 11.88
N GLY A 40 -28.69 -13.73 13.00
CA GLY A 40 -28.60 -15.19 13.05
C GLY A 40 -29.65 -15.86 12.17
N GLN A 41 -30.89 -15.37 12.19
CA GLN A 41 -31.96 -15.86 11.31
C GLN A 41 -31.67 -15.57 9.84
N LEU A 42 -31.12 -14.39 9.52
CA LEU A 42 -30.68 -14.06 8.17
C LEU A 42 -29.58 -15.01 7.71
N PHE A 43 -28.59 -15.30 8.57
CA PHE A 43 -27.53 -16.25 8.27
C PHE A 43 -28.12 -17.62 7.94
N ASP A 44 -28.98 -18.18 8.79
CA ASP A 44 -29.55 -19.52 8.58
C ASP A 44 -30.40 -19.60 7.31
N LYS A 45 -31.15 -18.53 7.00
CA LYS A 45 -32.08 -18.50 5.87
C LYS A 45 -31.40 -18.20 4.52
N GLU A 46 -30.48 -17.25 4.49
CA GLU A 46 -29.99 -16.66 3.23
C GLU A 46 -28.55 -17.08 2.90
N ILE A 47 -27.71 -17.35 3.90
CA ILE A 47 -26.30 -17.71 3.71
C ILE A 47 -26.15 -19.21 3.95
N GLY A 48 -26.26 -19.62 5.21
CA GLY A 48 -26.29 -21.01 5.66
C GLY A 48 -24.91 -21.60 5.95
N VAL A 49 -24.91 -22.56 6.88
CA VAL A 49 -23.74 -23.37 7.24
C VAL A 49 -23.15 -24.08 6.02
N ASN A 50 -23.99 -24.73 5.21
CA ASN A 50 -23.56 -25.52 4.05
C ASN A 50 -22.85 -24.66 2.99
N PHE A 51 -23.36 -23.45 2.73
CA PHE A 51 -22.71 -22.53 1.82
C PHE A 51 -21.37 -22.04 2.38
N THR A 52 -21.32 -21.71 3.66
CA THR A 52 -20.08 -21.28 4.30
C THR A 52 -19.02 -22.37 4.22
N LEU A 53 -19.39 -23.62 4.53
CA LEU A 53 -18.50 -24.78 4.40
C LEU A 53 -18.05 -25.05 2.95
N SER A 54 -18.87 -24.74 1.94
CA SER A 54 -18.48 -24.96 0.54
C SER A 54 -17.47 -23.93 0.02
N ILE A 55 -17.48 -22.70 0.52
CA ILE A 55 -16.55 -21.65 0.08
C ILE A 55 -15.22 -21.68 0.83
N MET A 56 -15.19 -22.14 2.09
CA MET A 56 -13.97 -22.10 2.93
C MET A 56 -12.76 -22.83 2.32
N PRO A 57 -12.84 -24.07 1.81
CA PRO A 57 -11.71 -24.72 1.16
C PRO A 57 -11.21 -23.95 -0.08
N THR A 58 -12.14 -23.39 -0.86
CA THR A 58 -11.81 -22.62 -2.07
C THR A 58 -11.07 -21.33 -1.72
N ILE A 59 -11.54 -20.63 -0.69
CA ILE A 59 -10.88 -19.42 -0.18
C ILE A 59 -9.48 -19.76 0.34
N ASN A 60 -9.34 -20.87 1.06
CA ASN A 60 -8.03 -21.28 1.58
C ASN A 60 -7.02 -21.56 0.45
N GLU A 61 -7.43 -22.32 -0.58
CA GLU A 61 -6.57 -22.55 -1.75
C GLU A 61 -6.25 -21.28 -2.53
N PHE A 62 -7.19 -20.33 -2.58
CA PHE A 62 -6.92 -19.00 -3.16
C PHE A 62 -5.86 -18.24 -2.36
N ILE A 63 -5.95 -18.23 -1.02
CA ILE A 63 -4.98 -17.58 -0.15
C ILE A 63 -3.59 -18.18 -0.37
N TYR A 64 -3.46 -19.50 -0.39
CA TYR A 64 -2.17 -20.16 -0.67
C TYR A 64 -1.58 -19.76 -2.02
N LYS A 65 -2.42 -19.59 -3.05
CA LYS A 65 -1.98 -19.12 -4.38
C LYS A 65 -1.52 -17.66 -4.36
N VAL A 66 -2.25 -16.78 -3.66
CA VAL A 66 -1.92 -15.35 -3.54
C VAL A 66 -0.59 -15.14 -2.83
N PHE A 67 -0.28 -15.95 -1.82
CA PHE A 67 0.96 -15.86 -1.03
C PHE A 67 2.07 -16.80 -1.50
N GLU A 68 1.91 -17.46 -2.66
CA GLU A 68 2.90 -18.38 -3.23
C GLU A 68 3.32 -19.53 -2.29
N GLU A 69 2.41 -19.96 -1.40
CA GLU A 69 2.60 -21.07 -0.45
C GLU A 69 2.38 -22.43 -1.13
N THR A 70 3.31 -22.77 -2.03
CA THR A 70 3.24 -23.93 -2.92
C THR A 70 3.51 -25.27 -2.23
N SER A 71 4.04 -25.28 -1.01
CA SER A 71 4.32 -26.51 -0.24
C SER A 71 3.64 -26.53 1.14
N LEU A 72 3.30 -27.73 1.64
CA LEU A 72 2.70 -27.90 2.97
C LEU A 72 3.59 -27.39 4.12
N ALA A 73 4.89 -27.23 3.90
CA ALA A 73 5.83 -26.71 4.89
C ALA A 73 5.73 -25.18 5.05
N GLN A 74 5.31 -24.47 3.99
CA GLN A 74 5.13 -23.01 4.00
C GLN A 74 3.80 -22.59 4.63
N ARG A 75 2.80 -23.46 4.58
CA ARG A 75 1.42 -23.16 5.01
C ARG A 75 1.25 -23.21 6.52
N ARG A 76 0.44 -22.29 7.07
CA ARG A 76 0.02 -22.32 8.48
C ARG A 76 -0.57 -23.65 8.90
N ASN A 77 -0.04 -24.23 9.97
CA ASN A 77 -0.66 -25.42 10.56
C ASN A 77 -1.93 -25.02 11.32
N VAL A 78 -3.07 -25.05 10.63
CA VAL A 78 -4.40 -24.81 11.18
C VAL A 78 -5.19 -26.12 11.09
N PRO A 79 -5.18 -26.98 12.13
CA PRO A 79 -5.85 -28.27 12.07
C PRO A 79 -7.38 -28.13 12.02
N VAL A 80 -7.93 -27.10 12.70
CA VAL A 80 -9.36 -26.80 12.72
C VAL A 80 -9.55 -25.29 12.61
N LEU A 81 -10.42 -24.86 11.68
CA LEU A 81 -10.88 -23.48 11.57
C LEU A 81 -12.37 -23.43 11.90
N ASN A 82 -12.71 -22.76 13.00
CA ASN A 82 -14.09 -22.53 13.40
C ASN A 82 -14.57 -21.14 12.95
N VAL A 83 -15.79 -21.06 12.42
CA VAL A 83 -16.49 -19.80 12.11
C VAL A 83 -17.73 -19.73 12.99
N TYR A 84 -17.81 -18.70 13.82
CA TYR A 84 -18.95 -18.44 14.69
C TYR A 84 -19.75 -17.24 14.19
N ILE A 85 -21.07 -17.39 14.13
CA ILE A 85 -21.98 -16.25 14.08
C ILE A 85 -22.36 -15.91 15.51
N SER A 86 -22.04 -14.70 15.97
CA SER A 86 -22.16 -14.29 17.37
C SER A 86 -22.58 -12.82 17.47
N GLU A 87 -23.02 -12.36 18.64
CA GLU A 87 -23.34 -10.96 18.88
C GLU A 87 -22.19 -10.20 19.51
N PHE A 88 -21.75 -9.13 18.86
CA PHE A 88 -20.73 -8.20 19.34
C PHE A 88 -20.72 -6.92 18.47
N PRO A 89 -20.22 -5.79 19.00
CA PRO A 89 -20.05 -4.57 18.21
C PRO A 89 -18.96 -4.72 17.15
N GLY A 90 -19.24 -4.34 15.91
CA GLY A 90 -18.32 -4.43 14.77
C GLY A 90 -18.79 -5.42 13.70
N TYR A 91 -17.88 -5.80 12.79
CA TYR A 91 -18.21 -6.59 11.60
C TYR A 91 -17.79 -8.07 11.75
N ALA A 92 -16.50 -8.31 11.95
CA ALA A 92 -15.92 -9.61 12.23
C ALA A 92 -14.56 -9.44 12.92
N TYR A 93 -14.06 -10.52 13.52
CA TYR A 93 -12.69 -10.58 14.02
C TYR A 93 -12.20 -12.03 14.10
N LYS A 94 -10.87 -12.16 14.14
CA LYS A 94 -10.16 -13.42 14.33
C LYS A 94 -9.72 -13.59 15.79
N ASN A 95 -9.97 -14.76 16.37
CA ASN A 95 -9.50 -15.16 17.70
C ASN A 95 -8.79 -16.53 17.62
N GLY A 96 -7.46 -16.54 17.74
CA GLY A 96 -6.69 -17.75 17.52
C GLY A 96 -6.84 -18.26 16.09
N ASP A 97 -7.33 -19.48 15.91
CA ASP A 97 -7.63 -20.07 14.60
C ASP A 97 -9.12 -19.95 14.23
N ASN A 98 -9.88 -19.15 14.99
CA ASN A 98 -11.32 -19.02 14.83
C ASN A 98 -11.69 -17.65 14.30
N ILE A 99 -12.79 -17.60 13.55
CA ILE A 99 -13.38 -16.37 13.02
C ILE A 99 -14.72 -16.16 13.72
N ASN A 100 -14.99 -14.95 14.16
CA ASN A 100 -16.28 -14.54 14.72
C ASN A 100 -16.87 -13.46 13.81
N ILE A 101 -18.11 -13.65 13.38
CA ILE A 101 -18.85 -12.74 12.51
C ILE A 101 -20.05 -12.20 13.28
N SER A 102 -20.23 -10.88 13.24
CA SER A 102 -21.29 -10.22 14.00
C SER A 102 -22.65 -10.44 13.33
N ALA A 103 -23.59 -11.04 14.06
CA ALA A 103 -24.96 -11.19 13.61
C ALA A 103 -25.62 -9.83 13.33
N SER A 104 -25.46 -8.84 14.23
CA SER A 104 -25.98 -7.49 13.99
C SER A 104 -25.43 -6.82 12.72
N ALA A 105 -24.17 -7.10 12.34
CA ALA A 105 -23.62 -6.64 11.07
C ALA A 105 -24.26 -7.35 9.86
N LEU A 106 -24.54 -8.66 9.98
CA LEU A 106 -25.23 -9.42 8.95
C LEU A 106 -26.63 -8.86 8.62
N ASP A 107 -27.38 -8.39 9.62
CA ASP A 107 -28.72 -7.82 9.37
C ASP A 107 -28.66 -6.43 8.71
N ASN A 108 -27.68 -5.61 9.11
CA ASN A 108 -27.58 -4.20 8.68
C ASN A 108 -26.98 -4.01 7.28
N ILE A 109 -26.03 -4.86 6.87
CA ILE A 109 -25.22 -4.62 5.65
C ILE A 109 -25.73 -5.43 4.45
N TYR A 110 -26.42 -6.53 4.69
CA TYR A 110 -26.68 -7.55 3.65
C TYR A 110 -28.11 -7.48 3.09
N ARG A 111 -28.77 -6.32 3.20
CA ARG A 111 -30.06 -6.01 2.54
C ARG A 111 -29.77 -5.15 1.31
N PRO A 112 -29.66 -5.74 0.10
CA PRO A 112 -30.59 -6.73 -0.44
C PRO A 112 -30.10 -8.19 -0.41
N ARG A 113 -31.03 -9.12 -0.14
CA ARG A 113 -30.77 -10.57 -0.03
C ARG A 113 -30.06 -11.18 -1.23
N SER A 114 -30.27 -10.60 -2.42
CA SER A 114 -29.65 -11.04 -3.68
C SER A 114 -28.11 -10.98 -3.68
N VAL A 115 -27.49 -10.17 -2.81
CA VAL A 115 -26.02 -10.04 -2.72
C VAL A 115 -25.44 -10.57 -1.41
N SER A 116 -26.28 -11.10 -0.51
CA SER A 116 -25.90 -11.54 0.84
C SER A 116 -24.72 -12.52 0.83
N LYS A 117 -24.83 -13.60 0.06
CA LYS A 117 -23.77 -14.59 -0.14
C LYS A 117 -22.49 -14.00 -0.71
N ARG A 118 -22.58 -13.08 -1.68
CA ARG A 118 -21.40 -12.45 -2.31
C ARG A 118 -20.63 -11.59 -1.31
N LEU A 119 -21.33 -10.73 -0.58
CA LEU A 119 -20.70 -9.90 0.45
C LEU A 119 -20.14 -10.76 1.59
N PHE A 120 -20.83 -11.86 1.93
CA PHE A 120 -20.38 -12.78 2.98
C PHE A 120 -19.10 -13.50 2.54
N THR A 121 -19.05 -13.97 1.29
CA THR A 121 -17.84 -14.51 0.69
C THR A 121 -16.68 -13.50 0.73
N SER A 122 -16.92 -12.22 0.42
CA SER A 122 -15.88 -11.19 0.52
C SER A 122 -15.34 -11.03 1.95
N LEU A 123 -16.23 -11.04 2.96
CA LEU A 123 -15.83 -11.00 4.37
C LEU A 123 -15.02 -12.25 4.74
N MET A 124 -15.43 -13.43 4.28
CA MET A 124 -14.70 -14.68 4.51
C MET A 124 -13.30 -14.66 3.89
N TYR A 125 -13.12 -14.09 2.69
CA TYR A 125 -11.79 -13.88 2.12
C TYR A 125 -10.91 -13.01 3.03
N HIS A 126 -11.47 -11.92 3.58
CA HIS A 126 -10.74 -11.04 4.49
C HIS A 126 -10.34 -11.77 5.80
N GLU A 127 -11.29 -12.38 6.50
CA GLU A 127 -11.04 -13.00 7.80
C GLU A 127 -10.19 -14.28 7.71
N MET A 128 -10.41 -15.10 6.68
CA MET A 128 -9.57 -16.28 6.46
C MET A 128 -8.15 -15.90 6.08
N THR A 129 -7.94 -14.76 5.43
CA THR A 129 -6.57 -14.23 5.19
C THR A 129 -5.86 -14.00 6.52
N HIS A 130 -6.50 -13.38 7.52
CA HIS A 130 -5.91 -13.21 8.85
C HIS A 130 -5.62 -14.52 9.59
N VAL A 131 -6.38 -15.59 9.30
CA VAL A 131 -6.13 -16.93 9.88
C VAL A 131 -4.97 -17.63 9.20
N PHE A 132 -4.90 -17.61 7.88
CA PHE A 132 -3.92 -18.39 7.11
C PHE A 132 -2.64 -17.63 6.78
N GLN A 133 -2.63 -16.31 6.94
CA GLN A 133 -1.41 -15.51 6.90
C GLN A 133 -0.51 -15.92 8.08
N TRP A 134 0.39 -16.88 7.83
CA TRP A 134 1.45 -17.26 8.76
C TRP A 134 2.66 -16.35 8.53
N HIS A 135 3.09 -15.64 9.57
CA HIS A 135 4.51 -15.39 9.72
C HIS A 135 5.15 -16.74 10.08
N ALA A 136 5.60 -17.50 9.08
CA ALA A 136 6.32 -18.74 9.31
C ALA A 136 7.55 -18.44 10.20
N CYS A 137 7.40 -18.71 11.50
CA CYS A 137 8.51 -18.81 12.44
C CYS A 137 9.15 -20.19 12.22
N LEU A 138 9.82 -20.33 11.08
CA LEU A 138 11.12 -20.97 11.08
C LEU A 138 12.09 -19.83 11.36
N VAL A 139 12.99 -20.02 12.32
CA VAL A 139 14.15 -19.13 12.50
C VAL A 139 15.03 -19.27 11.26
N GLN A 140 14.65 -18.55 10.22
CA GLN A 140 15.44 -18.15 9.08
C GLN A 140 15.07 -16.68 8.88
N ASN A 141 15.97 -15.79 9.30
CA ASN A 141 15.97 -14.34 9.06
C ASN A 141 14.72 -13.83 8.34
N THR A 142 13.66 -13.49 9.08
CA THR A 142 12.48 -12.88 8.48
C THR A 142 12.89 -11.51 7.93
N HIS A 143 13.08 -11.42 6.62
CA HIS A 143 13.31 -10.15 5.92
C HIS A 143 12.06 -9.24 5.90
N ALA A 144 10.95 -9.67 6.53
CA ALA A 144 9.73 -8.90 6.63
C ALA A 144 9.88 -7.75 7.64
N THR A 145 9.69 -6.53 7.17
CA THR A 145 9.74 -5.33 8.01
C THR A 145 8.58 -5.30 9.00
N ARG A 146 8.89 -5.21 10.30
CA ARG A 146 7.90 -4.92 11.34
C ARG A 146 7.61 -3.43 11.37
N TYR A 147 6.34 -3.05 11.28
CA TYR A 147 5.92 -1.66 11.35
C TYR A 147 5.43 -1.28 12.75
N VAL A 148 5.84 -0.11 13.22
CA VAL A 148 5.41 0.46 14.50
C VAL A 148 5.05 1.92 14.28
N VAL A 149 3.92 2.36 14.83
CA VAL A 149 3.49 3.75 14.72
C VAL A 149 3.17 4.25 16.12
N THR A 150 3.78 5.38 16.50
CA THR A 150 3.62 5.98 17.83
C THR A 150 3.31 7.46 17.70
N ASN A 151 2.22 7.90 18.33
CA ASN A 151 2.00 9.32 18.55
C ASN A 151 2.64 9.72 19.89
N THR A 152 3.77 10.43 19.84
CA THR A 152 4.50 10.83 21.06
C THR A 152 3.96 12.12 21.67
N VAL A 153 3.09 12.83 20.95
CA VAL A 153 2.58 14.15 21.32
C VAL A 153 1.04 14.26 21.18
N PRO A 154 0.26 13.34 21.78
CA PRO A 154 -1.20 13.28 21.59
C PRO A 154 -1.96 14.52 22.09
N ASN A 155 -1.32 15.36 22.92
CA ASN A 155 -1.93 16.56 23.48
C ASN A 155 -1.73 17.82 22.63
N THR A 156 -0.95 17.77 21.54
CA THR A 156 -0.80 18.91 20.63
C THR A 156 -1.93 18.93 19.59
N PRO A 157 -2.28 20.09 18.99
CA PRO A 157 -3.31 20.15 17.96
C PRO A 157 -3.08 19.17 16.81
N GLY A 158 -1.81 19.01 16.40
CA GLY A 158 -1.39 18.06 15.37
C GLY A 158 -1.49 16.61 15.79
N GLY A 159 -1.07 16.27 17.02
CA GLY A 159 -1.23 14.92 17.56
C GLY A 159 -2.70 14.53 17.69
N GLN A 160 -3.56 15.45 18.11
CA GLN A 160 -5.01 15.23 18.16
C GLN A 160 -5.62 15.07 16.76
N LEU A 161 -5.16 15.86 15.77
CA LEU A 161 -5.58 15.71 14.38
C LEU A 161 -5.17 14.32 13.86
N PHE A 162 -3.94 13.88 14.13
CA PHE A 162 -3.49 12.55 13.78
C PHE A 162 -4.41 11.49 14.37
N ASP A 163 -4.65 11.50 15.68
CA ASP A 163 -5.46 10.46 16.34
C ASP A 163 -6.91 10.43 15.84
N LYS A 164 -7.50 11.60 15.53
CA LYS A 164 -8.90 11.71 15.11
C LYS A 164 -9.12 11.40 13.63
N GLU A 165 -8.23 11.89 12.76
CA GLU A 165 -8.48 11.93 11.32
C GLU A 165 -7.63 10.92 10.53
N ILE A 166 -6.44 10.57 11.02
CA ILE A 166 -5.51 9.67 10.34
C ILE A 166 -5.46 8.34 11.10
N GLY A 167 -4.85 8.35 12.28
CA GLY A 167 -4.84 7.27 13.26
C GLY A 167 -3.76 6.21 13.01
N VAL A 168 -3.23 5.67 14.11
CA VAL A 168 -2.24 4.57 14.13
C VAL A 168 -2.67 3.41 13.23
N HIS A 169 -3.93 2.99 13.32
CA HIS A 169 -4.45 1.86 12.55
C HIS A 169 -4.36 2.09 11.04
N PHE A 170 -4.76 3.27 10.56
CA PHE A 170 -4.66 3.61 9.14
C PHE A 170 -3.21 3.65 8.67
N THR A 171 -2.30 4.23 9.46
CA THR A 171 -0.88 4.28 9.13
C THR A 171 -0.31 2.86 9.01
N LEU A 172 -0.62 1.96 9.95
CA LEU A 172 -0.19 0.56 9.90
C LEU A 172 -0.76 -0.19 8.68
N LEU A 173 -1.94 0.16 8.19
CA LEU A 173 -2.52 -0.42 6.97
C LEU A 173 -1.78 0.00 5.70
N ILE A 174 -1.37 1.27 5.59
CA ILE A 174 -0.76 1.79 4.36
C ILE A 174 0.75 1.48 4.25
N MET A 175 1.47 1.36 5.37
CA MET A 175 2.93 1.10 5.37
C MET A 175 3.35 -0.14 4.57
N PRO A 176 2.77 -1.35 4.75
CA PRO A 176 3.13 -2.50 3.93
C PRO A 176 2.79 -2.30 2.45
N VAL A 177 1.69 -1.62 2.14
CA VAL A 177 1.28 -1.32 0.75
C VAL A 177 2.30 -0.40 0.08
N ILE A 178 2.74 0.64 0.79
CA ILE A 178 3.76 1.58 0.31
C ILE A 178 5.10 0.87 0.13
N ASN A 179 5.50 -0.01 1.06
CA ASN A 179 6.75 -0.75 0.95
C ASN A 179 6.78 -1.63 -0.32
N GLU A 180 5.73 -2.42 -0.54
CA GLU A 180 5.61 -3.24 -1.75
C GLU A 180 5.53 -2.39 -3.03
N PHE A 181 4.94 -1.20 -2.95
CA PHE A 181 4.93 -0.26 -4.06
C PHE A 181 6.34 0.27 -4.38
N ILE A 182 7.13 0.61 -3.37
CA ILE A 182 8.52 1.06 -3.56
C ILE A 182 9.34 -0.03 -4.26
N TYR A 183 9.26 -1.27 -3.80
CA TYR A 183 9.96 -2.39 -4.45
C TYR A 183 9.54 -2.57 -5.91
N LYS A 184 8.25 -2.36 -6.23
CA LYS A 184 7.77 -2.40 -7.61
C LYS A 184 8.32 -1.26 -8.46
N VAL A 185 8.37 -0.04 -7.92
CA VAL A 185 8.90 1.13 -8.63
C VAL A 185 10.40 0.99 -8.90
N PHE A 186 11.16 0.43 -7.97
CA PHE A 186 12.60 0.18 -8.13
C PHE A 186 12.95 -1.16 -8.78
N GLU A 187 11.94 -1.93 -9.20
CA GLU A 187 12.14 -3.25 -9.84
C GLU A 187 12.95 -4.23 -8.97
N GLU A 188 12.81 -4.13 -7.64
CA GLU A 188 13.49 -4.95 -6.64
C GLU A 188 12.69 -6.23 -6.33
N THR A 189 12.81 -7.21 -7.21
CA THR A 189 12.03 -8.45 -7.17
C THR A 189 12.59 -9.51 -6.22
N THR A 190 13.83 -9.35 -5.75
CA THR A 190 14.51 -10.34 -4.88
C THR A 190 14.97 -9.72 -3.56
N LEU A 191 15.03 -10.53 -2.50
CA LEU A 191 15.49 -10.08 -1.18
C LEU A 191 16.92 -9.52 -1.20
N ALA A 192 17.80 -10.04 -2.06
CA ALA A 192 19.18 -9.58 -2.16
C ALA A 192 19.32 -8.16 -2.75
N GLN A 193 18.32 -7.68 -3.48
CA GLN A 193 18.28 -6.32 -4.04
C GLN A 193 17.72 -5.30 -3.05
N ARG A 194 16.88 -5.75 -2.12
CA ARG A 194 16.16 -4.90 -1.18
C ARG A 194 17.05 -4.54 -0.01
N ARG A 195 16.95 -3.29 0.45
CA ARG A 195 17.56 -2.89 1.72
C ARG A 195 16.88 -3.63 2.88
N HIS A 196 17.67 -4.27 3.74
CA HIS A 196 17.14 -4.98 4.91
C HIS A 196 16.73 -4.00 6.01
N VAL A 197 15.43 -3.92 6.29
CA VAL A 197 14.85 -3.07 7.34
C VAL A 197 13.99 -3.94 8.25
N PRO A 198 14.51 -4.39 9.40
CA PRO A 198 13.78 -5.31 10.28
C PRO A 198 12.63 -4.62 11.02
N VAL A 199 12.79 -3.34 11.34
CA VAL A 199 11.76 -2.53 12.00
C VAL A 199 11.75 -1.13 11.39
N LEU A 200 10.57 -0.68 10.98
CA LEU A 200 10.34 0.70 10.55
C LEU A 200 9.37 1.36 11.53
N ASN A 201 9.87 2.36 12.27
CA ASN A 201 9.07 3.13 13.20
C ASN A 201 8.62 4.45 12.56
N VAL A 202 7.36 4.82 12.76
CA VAL A 202 6.82 6.14 12.44
C VAL A 202 6.44 6.82 13.74
N TYR A 203 7.01 7.99 13.98
CA TYR A 203 6.71 8.83 15.13
C TYR A 203 5.97 10.08 14.69
N ILE A 204 4.86 10.39 15.36
CA ILE A 204 4.34 11.76 15.37
C ILE A 204 5.02 12.48 16.52
N SER A 205 5.73 13.55 16.20
CA SER A 205 6.64 14.27 17.12
C SER A 205 6.54 15.77 16.89
N GLU A 206 6.99 16.58 17.85
CA GLU A 206 7.00 18.05 17.72
C GLU A 206 8.39 18.55 17.31
N PHE A 207 8.49 19.17 16.13
CA PHE A 207 9.73 19.76 15.60
C PHE A 207 9.41 20.69 14.40
N PRO A 208 10.30 21.64 14.06
CA PRO A 208 10.12 22.48 12.88
C PRO A 208 10.31 21.69 11.58
N GLY A 209 9.49 21.97 10.57
CA GLY A 209 9.53 21.27 9.27
C GLY A 209 8.38 20.29 9.12
N TYR A 210 8.47 19.39 8.13
CA TYR A 210 7.37 18.49 7.73
C TYR A 210 7.59 17.07 8.26
N ALA A 211 8.69 16.46 7.86
CA ALA A 211 9.13 15.14 8.28
C ALA A 211 10.63 14.99 8.06
N TYR A 212 11.21 13.96 8.66
CA TYR A 212 12.56 13.51 8.35
C TYR A 212 12.73 12.03 8.68
N LYS A 213 13.70 11.42 8.01
CA LYS A 213 14.17 10.06 8.28
C LYS A 213 15.38 10.08 9.22
N ASN A 214 15.39 9.23 10.23
CA ASN A 214 16.52 8.99 11.13
C ASN A 214 16.78 7.50 11.29
N GLY A 215 17.89 7.00 10.74
CA GLY A 215 18.14 5.56 10.67
C GLY A 215 17.05 4.88 9.85
N ASP A 216 16.34 3.91 10.43
CA ASP A 216 15.19 3.23 9.81
C ASP A 216 13.86 3.80 10.30
N ASN A 217 13.86 5.01 10.86
CA ASN A 217 12.68 5.62 11.46
C ASN A 217 12.26 6.87 10.71
N ILE A 218 10.97 7.14 10.69
CA ILE A 218 10.37 8.35 10.13
C ILE A 218 9.79 9.15 11.29
N ASN A 219 10.08 10.45 11.32
CA ASN A 219 9.47 11.41 12.23
C ASN A 219 8.63 12.37 11.41
N ILE A 220 7.37 12.55 11.81
CA ILE A 220 6.41 13.44 11.16
C ILE A 220 6.02 14.53 12.15
N SER A 221 6.08 15.79 11.70
CA SER A 221 5.83 16.94 12.56
C SER A 221 4.35 17.09 12.84
N ALA A 222 3.98 17.06 14.12
CA ALA A 222 2.63 17.37 14.57
C ALA A 222 2.21 18.79 14.16
N SER A 223 3.07 19.80 14.34
CA SER A 223 2.73 21.16 13.87
C SER A 223 2.45 21.23 12.38
N ALA A 224 3.14 20.44 11.54
CA ALA A 224 2.86 20.37 10.11
C ALA A 224 1.50 19.73 9.85
N LEU A 225 1.17 18.63 10.54
CA LEU A 225 -0.15 17.97 10.46
C LEU A 225 -1.30 18.95 10.71
N ASP A 226 -1.17 19.82 11.71
CA ASP A 226 -2.21 20.81 12.02
C ASP A 226 -2.34 21.90 10.95
N LYS A 227 -1.22 22.41 10.42
CA LYS A 227 -1.18 23.58 9.53
C LYS A 227 -1.42 23.25 8.06
N ILE A 228 -0.90 22.12 7.58
CA ILE A 228 -0.85 21.79 6.15
C ILE A 228 -1.90 20.74 5.76
N TYR A 229 -2.23 19.80 6.64
CA TYR A 229 -3.06 18.64 6.29
C TYR A 229 -4.54 18.94 6.50
N ARG A 230 -4.97 20.12 6.04
CA ARG A 230 -6.35 20.61 6.10
C ARG A 230 -6.87 20.92 4.68
N PRO A 231 -8.20 20.83 4.44
CA PRO A 231 -9.25 20.40 5.37
C PRO A 231 -9.19 18.89 5.71
N ARG A 232 -9.90 18.47 6.76
CA ARG A 232 -9.92 17.07 7.26
C ARG A 232 -10.19 16.02 6.18
N SER A 233 -11.02 16.37 5.20
CA SER A 233 -11.36 15.52 4.05
C SER A 233 -10.17 15.11 3.19
N VAL A 234 -9.04 15.83 3.25
CA VAL A 234 -7.82 15.50 2.48
C VAL A 234 -6.66 15.04 3.36
N SER A 235 -6.78 15.04 4.69
CA SER A 235 -5.67 14.74 5.61
C SER A 235 -5.06 13.37 5.37
N LYS A 236 -5.87 12.31 5.21
CA LYS A 236 -5.37 10.96 4.89
C LYS A 236 -4.65 10.90 3.55
N ARG A 237 -5.13 11.63 2.54
CA ARG A 237 -4.50 11.66 1.20
C ARG A 237 -3.14 12.35 1.26
N LEU A 238 -3.07 13.53 1.89
CA LEU A 238 -1.82 14.27 2.06
C LEU A 238 -0.83 13.50 2.95
N PHE A 239 -1.30 12.87 4.02
CA PHE A 239 -0.47 12.02 4.87
C PHE A 239 0.08 10.82 4.10
N THR A 240 -0.75 10.16 3.29
CA THR A 240 -0.32 9.05 2.44
C THR A 240 0.73 9.50 1.42
N SER A 241 0.54 10.68 0.80
CA SER A 241 1.54 11.31 -0.10
C SER A 241 2.89 11.48 0.59
N LEU A 242 2.89 12.05 1.80
CA LEU A 242 4.10 12.20 2.61
C LEU A 242 4.73 10.83 2.93
N MET A 243 3.93 9.84 3.29
CA MET A 243 4.43 8.50 3.61
C MET A 243 5.11 7.82 2.41
N TYR A 244 4.62 8.01 1.18
CA TYR A 244 5.34 7.52 -0.01
C TYR A 244 6.73 8.16 -0.14
N HIS A 245 6.83 9.47 0.07
CA HIS A 245 8.11 10.18 0.05
C HIS A 245 9.05 9.68 1.17
N GLU A 246 8.62 9.74 2.43
CA GLU A 246 9.47 9.41 3.58
C GLU A 246 9.86 7.93 3.66
N MET A 247 8.94 7.01 3.30
CA MET A 247 9.31 5.59 3.23
C MET A 247 10.30 5.31 2.11
N THR A 248 10.27 6.10 1.03
CA THR A 248 11.25 5.95 -0.05
C THR A 248 12.65 6.27 0.46
N HIS A 249 12.84 7.30 1.31
CA HIS A 249 14.12 7.57 1.98
C HIS A 249 14.64 6.40 2.82
N VAL A 250 13.76 5.53 3.32
CA VAL A 250 14.13 4.34 4.08
C VAL A 250 14.64 3.22 3.16
N PHE A 251 14.05 3.03 1.99
CA PHE A 251 14.33 1.87 1.13
C PHE A 251 15.22 2.17 -0.07
N GLN A 252 15.31 3.43 -0.50
CA GLN A 252 16.16 3.82 -1.63
C GLN A 252 17.65 3.74 -1.29
N TRP A 253 18.44 3.44 -2.30
CA TRP A 253 19.88 3.55 -2.23
C TRP A 253 20.33 4.98 -2.55
N HIS A 254 21.29 5.49 -1.77
CA HIS A 254 21.76 6.88 -1.86
C HIS A 254 23.30 6.94 -1.86
N GLY A 255 23.94 5.88 -2.36
CA GLY A 255 25.38 5.83 -2.58
C GLY A 255 26.20 5.95 -1.30
N ASN A 256 25.72 5.37 -0.19
CA ASN A 256 26.30 5.54 1.15
C ASN A 256 26.53 7.03 1.51
N PHE A 257 25.48 7.84 1.31
CA PHE A 257 25.49 9.30 1.48
C PHE A 257 26.36 10.07 0.46
N GLY A 258 26.85 9.41 -0.58
CA GLY A 258 27.59 10.03 -1.68
C GLY A 258 26.71 10.63 -2.78
N ALA A 259 25.41 10.27 -2.85
CA ALA A 259 24.51 10.85 -3.83
C ALA A 259 24.17 12.31 -3.48
N PRO A 260 23.98 13.21 -4.47
CA PRO A 260 23.54 14.57 -4.23
C PRO A 260 22.22 14.59 -3.45
N GLY A 261 22.10 15.51 -2.49
CA GLY A 261 20.90 15.63 -1.65
C GLY A 261 19.63 15.82 -2.47
N GLY A 262 19.65 16.66 -3.51
CA GLY A 262 18.48 16.83 -4.36
C GLY A 262 18.16 15.63 -5.26
N LEU A 263 19.14 14.79 -5.63
CA LEU A 263 18.85 13.51 -6.27
C LEU A 263 18.10 12.57 -5.30
N THR A 264 18.54 12.55 -4.06
CA THR A 264 17.94 11.77 -2.96
C THR A 264 16.49 12.21 -2.72
N GLU A 265 16.23 13.51 -2.56
CA GLU A 265 14.88 14.07 -2.41
C GLU A 265 14.01 13.89 -3.66
N GLY A 266 14.58 14.09 -4.86
CA GLY A 266 13.87 13.95 -6.12
C GLY A 266 13.44 12.51 -6.41
N THR A 267 14.22 11.52 -5.96
CA THR A 267 13.87 10.10 -6.10
C THR A 267 12.73 9.73 -5.15
N ALA A 268 12.70 10.29 -3.93
CA ALA A 268 11.57 10.16 -3.01
C ALA A 268 10.28 10.74 -3.60
N ASP A 269 10.35 11.95 -4.18
CA ASP A 269 9.21 12.56 -4.88
C ASP A 269 8.81 11.77 -6.14
N TYR A 270 9.76 11.18 -6.86
CA TYR A 270 9.47 10.33 -8.02
C TYR A 270 8.60 9.13 -7.64
N VAL A 271 8.91 8.43 -6.55
CA VAL A 271 8.06 7.33 -6.08
C VAL A 271 6.68 7.84 -5.65
N MET A 272 6.62 8.96 -4.92
CA MET A 272 5.35 9.60 -4.55
C MET A 272 4.51 9.94 -5.79
N VAL A 273 5.09 10.52 -6.84
CA VAL A 273 4.37 10.86 -8.07
C VAL A 273 3.87 9.61 -8.80
N LYS A 274 4.66 8.52 -8.84
CA LYS A 274 4.22 7.24 -9.42
C LYS A 274 3.01 6.66 -8.69
N SER A 275 2.85 6.92 -7.40
CA SER A 275 1.67 6.48 -6.63
C SER A 275 0.37 7.15 -7.09
N ARG A 276 0.46 8.29 -7.77
CA ARG A 276 -0.65 9.18 -8.14
C ARG A 276 -1.41 9.80 -6.96
N ILE A 277 -0.91 9.62 -5.73
CA ILE A 277 -1.49 10.19 -4.51
C ILE A 277 -0.66 11.42 -4.13
N TYR A 278 -0.92 12.54 -4.81
CA TYR A 278 -0.33 13.86 -4.54
C TYR A 278 -1.24 14.96 -5.10
N ASP A 279 -0.99 16.22 -4.74
CA ASP A 279 -1.74 17.35 -5.30
C ASP A 279 -1.22 17.76 -6.68
N GLN A 280 -1.80 17.19 -7.74
CA GLN A 280 -1.40 17.41 -9.13
C GLN A 280 -1.55 18.87 -9.60
N ALA A 281 -2.50 19.61 -9.04
CA ALA A 281 -2.79 20.96 -9.49
C ALA A 281 -1.62 21.90 -9.15
N SER A 282 -1.18 21.84 -7.89
CA SER A 282 -0.10 22.67 -7.34
C SER A 282 1.31 22.10 -7.57
N TYR A 283 1.42 20.83 -7.98
CA TYR A 283 2.72 20.20 -8.16
C TYR A 283 3.59 20.83 -9.26
N THR A 284 4.90 20.70 -9.07
CA THR A 284 5.95 21.22 -9.95
C THR A 284 5.74 20.81 -11.41
N LYS A 285 5.81 21.78 -12.31
CA LYS A 285 5.62 21.59 -13.75
C LYS A 285 6.95 21.21 -14.43
N PRO A 286 6.91 20.44 -15.54
CA PRO A 286 8.10 20.16 -16.33
C PRO A 286 8.82 21.44 -16.76
N GLY A 287 10.14 21.45 -16.66
CA GLY A 287 11.00 22.59 -16.99
C GLY A 287 11.20 23.57 -15.84
N ALA A 288 10.62 23.35 -14.66
CA ALA A 288 10.91 24.15 -13.47
C ALA A 288 12.36 23.98 -12.96
N GLY A 289 12.77 24.86 -12.05
CA GLY A 289 14.08 24.79 -11.39
C GLY A 289 15.27 25.25 -12.23
N LYS A 290 16.43 25.35 -11.57
CA LYS A 290 17.68 25.87 -12.13
C LYS A 290 18.73 24.79 -12.35
N ARG A 291 18.72 23.73 -11.55
CA ARG A 291 19.67 22.60 -11.64
C ARG A 291 18.96 21.26 -11.48
N TRP A 292 19.58 20.20 -11.98
CA TRP A 292 18.98 18.88 -12.03
C TRP A 292 18.84 18.21 -10.65
N ASP A 293 19.67 18.59 -9.67
CA ASP A 293 19.70 18.09 -8.29
C ASP A 293 19.18 19.12 -7.28
N GLU A 294 18.16 19.91 -7.65
CA GLU A 294 17.53 20.86 -6.74
C GLU A 294 16.65 20.20 -5.67
N GLY A 295 16.23 18.95 -5.89
CA GLY A 295 15.36 18.21 -4.99
C GLY A 295 13.90 18.23 -5.41
N TYR A 296 13.11 17.43 -4.69
CA TYR A 296 11.66 17.38 -4.78
C TYR A 296 11.15 17.32 -6.23
N GLY A 297 10.02 17.97 -6.50
CA GLY A 297 9.39 18.01 -7.82
C GLY A 297 10.27 18.53 -8.97
N VAL A 298 11.34 19.31 -8.71
CA VAL A 298 12.24 19.76 -9.80
C VAL A 298 13.06 18.58 -10.32
N THR A 299 13.74 17.88 -9.40
CA THR A 299 14.53 16.71 -9.76
C THR A 299 13.64 15.54 -10.18
N GLU A 300 12.47 15.36 -9.57
CA GLU A 300 11.51 14.34 -9.99
C GLU A 300 11.07 14.52 -11.45
N LYS A 301 10.70 15.74 -11.86
CA LYS A 301 10.27 15.99 -13.25
C LYS A 301 11.40 15.76 -14.25
N PHE A 302 12.65 15.90 -13.83
CA PHE A 302 13.82 15.53 -14.63
C PHE A 302 13.99 14.01 -14.73
N LEU A 303 13.84 13.28 -13.62
CA LEU A 303 13.87 11.82 -13.60
C LEU A 303 12.75 11.22 -14.48
N GLU A 304 11.56 11.82 -14.49
CA GLU A 304 10.47 11.44 -15.41
C GLU A 304 10.86 11.62 -16.89
N TYR A 305 11.61 12.69 -17.22
CA TYR A 305 12.16 12.86 -18.57
C TYR A 305 13.21 11.80 -18.89
N CYS A 306 14.14 11.50 -17.98
CA CYS A 306 15.13 10.45 -18.17
C CYS A 306 14.49 9.06 -18.38
N ASP A 307 13.44 8.75 -17.61
CA ASP A 307 12.60 7.56 -17.79
C ASP A 307 11.95 7.49 -19.18
N SER A 308 11.63 8.64 -19.79
CA SER A 308 11.09 8.70 -21.15
C SER A 308 12.12 8.40 -22.24
N LEU A 309 13.42 8.55 -21.91
CA LEU A 309 14.54 8.20 -22.79
C LEU A 309 14.93 6.72 -22.63
N LEU A 310 14.92 6.23 -21.39
CA LEU A 310 15.14 4.84 -21.05
C LEU A 310 14.13 4.41 -19.99
N LYS A 311 13.19 3.54 -20.38
CA LYS A 311 12.21 3.00 -19.45
C LYS A 311 12.91 2.31 -18.27
N GLY A 312 12.53 2.67 -17.04
CA GLY A 312 13.13 2.14 -15.82
C GLY A 312 14.49 2.77 -15.49
N PHE A 313 14.87 3.88 -16.12
CA PHE A 313 16.10 4.61 -15.82
C PHE A 313 16.27 4.86 -14.31
N THR A 314 15.24 5.39 -13.66
CA THR A 314 15.31 5.78 -12.25
C THR A 314 15.53 4.56 -11.33
N ALA A 315 14.87 3.43 -11.63
CA ALA A 315 15.07 2.17 -10.94
C ALA A 315 16.51 1.64 -11.10
N GLN A 316 17.04 1.68 -12.33
CA GLN A 316 18.41 1.27 -12.62
C GLN A 316 19.44 2.18 -11.94
N LEU A 317 19.20 3.49 -11.90
CA LEU A 317 20.05 4.44 -11.19
C LEU A 317 20.05 4.15 -9.68
N ASN A 318 18.87 3.97 -9.06
CA ASN A 318 18.74 3.55 -7.66
C ASN A 318 19.57 2.29 -7.38
N LYS A 319 19.42 1.25 -8.22
CA LYS A 319 20.19 0.00 -8.07
C LYS A 319 21.70 0.21 -8.15
N LYS A 320 22.19 1.08 -9.04
CA LYS A 320 23.62 1.39 -9.14
C LYS A 320 24.14 2.16 -7.92
N MET A 321 23.26 2.87 -7.20
CA MET A 321 23.59 3.61 -5.99
C MET A 321 23.66 2.76 -4.72
N GLN A 322 23.59 1.42 -4.81
CA GLN A 322 23.60 0.54 -3.63
C GLN A 322 24.75 0.83 -2.65
N TYR A 323 25.95 1.12 -3.17
CA TYR A 323 27.16 1.32 -2.36
C TYR A 323 27.81 2.70 -2.55
N THR A 324 27.75 3.28 -3.75
CA THR A 324 28.37 4.58 -4.05
C THR A 324 27.59 5.31 -5.14
N TYR A 325 27.80 6.61 -5.26
CA TYR A 325 27.28 7.43 -6.36
C TYR A 325 28.43 7.86 -7.28
N SER A 326 28.15 7.96 -8.58
CA SER A 326 29.07 8.50 -9.58
C SER A 326 28.30 9.09 -10.75
N ASP A 327 28.69 10.27 -11.21
CA ASP A 327 28.09 10.90 -12.39
C ASP A 327 28.26 10.05 -13.67
N LYS A 328 29.21 9.10 -13.67
CA LYS A 328 29.39 8.15 -14.77
C LYS A 328 28.17 7.25 -14.99
N TYR A 329 27.33 7.03 -13.96
CA TYR A 329 26.14 6.20 -14.09
C TYR A 329 25.14 6.77 -15.10
N TRP A 330 25.07 8.10 -15.25
CA TRP A 330 24.26 8.75 -16.28
C TRP A 330 24.76 8.43 -17.70
N VAL A 331 26.07 8.42 -17.89
CA VAL A 331 26.70 8.05 -19.17
C VAL A 331 26.49 6.56 -19.46
N GLU A 332 26.65 5.70 -18.47
CA GLU A 332 26.44 4.26 -18.61
C GLU A 332 24.99 3.90 -18.95
N LEU A 333 24.01 4.61 -18.39
CA LEU A 333 22.59 4.33 -18.60
C LEU A 333 22.02 5.04 -19.83
N LEU A 334 22.36 6.30 -20.07
CA LEU A 334 21.75 7.15 -21.11
C LEU A 334 22.72 7.60 -22.21
N GLY A 335 23.99 7.19 -22.12
CA GLY A 335 25.02 7.57 -23.09
C GLY A 335 25.47 9.03 -23.03
N LYS A 336 25.01 9.80 -22.03
CA LYS A 336 25.25 11.25 -21.92
C LYS A 336 25.54 11.69 -20.48
N PRO A 337 26.39 12.70 -20.26
CA PRO A 337 26.56 13.33 -18.95
C PRO A 337 25.26 13.98 -18.47
N VAL A 338 25.03 13.99 -17.15
CA VAL A 338 23.82 14.56 -16.52
C VAL A 338 23.58 16.02 -16.90
N ASP A 339 24.63 16.83 -16.99
CA ASP A 339 24.50 18.24 -17.37
C ASP A 339 23.99 18.42 -18.80
N GLN A 340 24.37 17.51 -19.71
CA GLN A 340 23.85 17.53 -21.07
C GLN A 340 22.37 17.15 -21.08
N LEU A 341 22.00 16.08 -20.38
CA LEU A 341 20.60 15.65 -20.24
C LEU A 341 19.72 16.75 -19.64
N TRP A 342 20.22 17.47 -18.64
CA TRP A 342 19.52 18.61 -18.04
C TRP A 342 19.30 19.75 -19.05
N ARG A 343 20.31 20.11 -19.84
CA ARG A 343 20.15 21.11 -20.91
C ARG A 343 19.11 20.69 -21.95
N GLU A 344 19.11 19.43 -22.36
CA GLU A 344 18.12 18.88 -23.30
C GLU A 344 16.71 18.89 -22.72
N TYR A 345 16.56 18.54 -21.43
CA TYR A 345 15.32 18.68 -20.68
C TYR A 345 14.81 20.12 -20.66
N LYS A 346 15.68 21.08 -20.32
CA LYS A 346 15.33 22.51 -20.30
C LYS A 346 14.99 23.03 -21.69
N ALA A 347 15.65 22.59 -22.74
CA ALA A 347 15.29 22.95 -24.11
C ALA A 347 13.89 22.41 -24.49
N LYS A 348 13.54 21.20 -24.04
CA LYS A 348 12.24 20.56 -24.31
C LYS A 348 11.07 21.20 -23.54
N TYR A 349 11.28 21.58 -22.29
CA TYR A 349 10.20 22.00 -21.38
C TYR A 349 10.28 23.45 -20.88
N GLY A 350 11.47 24.07 -20.86
CA GLY A 350 11.70 25.40 -20.29
C GLY A 350 11.23 26.57 -21.16
N ASN A 351 10.91 26.33 -22.44
CA ASN A 351 10.49 27.37 -23.39
C ASN A 351 8.97 27.45 -23.61
N LYS A 352 8.15 26.80 -22.77
CA LYS A 352 6.70 26.92 -22.88
C LYS A 352 6.23 28.09 -22.02
N PRO A 353 5.55 29.11 -22.59
CA PRO A 353 4.94 30.16 -21.78
C PRO A 353 4.02 29.50 -20.76
N GLN A 354 4.22 29.78 -19.48
CA GLN A 354 3.21 29.48 -18.48
C GLN A 354 1.93 30.17 -18.94
N GLN A 355 0.89 29.40 -19.27
CA GLN A 355 -0.46 29.93 -19.33
C GLN A 355 -0.75 30.49 -17.93
N GLN A 356 -0.58 31.80 -17.78
CA GLN A 356 -1.22 32.54 -16.71
C GLN A 356 -2.72 32.35 -16.94
N SER A 357 -3.34 31.50 -16.12
CA SER A 357 -4.77 31.58 -15.94
C SER A 357 -5.04 32.94 -15.32
N VAL A 358 -5.37 33.93 -16.16
CA VAL A 358 -6.01 35.15 -15.72
C VAL A 358 -7.33 34.70 -15.11
N ASP A 359 -7.40 34.76 -13.80
CA ASP A 359 -8.64 34.51 -13.08
C ASP A 359 -9.61 35.63 -13.44
N ILE A 360 -10.54 35.33 -14.33
CA ILE A 360 -11.55 36.28 -14.85
C ILE A 360 -12.47 36.76 -13.70
N PHE A 361 -12.36 36.17 -12.50
CA PHE A 361 -13.11 36.57 -11.31
C PHE A 361 -12.44 37.65 -10.44
N GLN A 362 -11.19 38.07 -10.71
CA GLN A 362 -10.58 39.21 -10.00
C GLN A 362 -10.97 40.58 -10.58
N GLY A 363 -11.72 40.62 -11.69
CA GLY A 363 -12.19 41.86 -12.33
C GLY A 363 -13.57 42.36 -11.89
N ILE A 364 -14.32 41.61 -11.06
CA ILE A 364 -15.72 41.95 -10.70
C ILE A 364 -15.83 42.59 -9.30
N SER A 365 -14.73 42.71 -8.54
CA SER A 365 -14.74 43.35 -7.22
C SER A 365 -14.58 44.88 -7.23
N ASN A 366 -14.48 45.52 -8.40
CA ASN A 366 -14.17 46.96 -8.53
C ASN A 366 -15.17 47.78 -9.38
N LEU A 367 -16.45 47.41 -9.43
CA LEU A 367 -17.50 48.30 -9.94
C LEU A 367 -18.57 48.53 -8.86
N LYS A 368 -18.54 49.74 -8.30
CA LYS A 368 -19.59 50.29 -7.43
C LYS A 368 -20.91 50.36 -8.20
N HIS A 369 -22.01 50.19 -7.46
CA HIS A 369 -23.40 50.49 -7.84
C HIS A 369 -23.52 51.47 -9.02
N TYR A 370 -23.96 50.99 -10.17
CA TYR A 370 -25.06 51.50 -11.01
C TYR A 370 -25.31 50.47 -12.14
N ASP A 371 -26.58 50.17 -12.40
CA ASP A 371 -27.13 49.46 -13.58
C ASP A 371 -26.92 47.95 -13.76
N ILE A 372 -27.60 47.15 -12.93
CA ILE A 372 -28.03 45.79 -13.30
C ILE A 372 -29.42 45.89 -13.95
N LEU A 373 -29.48 46.18 -15.25
CA LEU A 373 -30.69 46.04 -16.06
C LEU A 373 -30.42 46.18 -17.59
N THR A 374 -29.42 45.50 -18.18
CA THR A 374 -29.33 45.47 -19.67
C THR A 374 -28.48 44.38 -20.36
N CYS A 375 -28.17 43.23 -19.76
CA CYS A 375 -27.41 42.19 -20.50
C CYS A 375 -27.77 40.74 -20.18
N LEU A 376 -29.07 40.42 -20.19
CA LEU A 376 -29.56 39.04 -20.15
C LEU A 376 -30.53 38.70 -21.31
N PHE A 377 -30.56 39.52 -22.36
CA PHE A 377 -31.30 39.24 -23.59
C PHE A 377 -30.46 39.59 -24.82
N SER A 378 -29.56 38.70 -25.21
CA SER A 378 -29.06 38.57 -26.59
C SER A 378 -27.97 37.49 -26.60
N HIS A 379 -28.37 36.24 -26.82
CA HIS A 379 -27.67 35.20 -27.62
C HIS A 379 -28.41 33.85 -27.56
N ILE A 380 -29.74 33.90 -27.63
CA ILE A 380 -30.53 32.84 -28.26
C ILE A 380 -31.11 33.49 -29.51
N CYS A 381 -30.46 33.25 -30.65
CA CYS A 381 -30.98 33.29 -32.02
C CYS A 381 -29.84 33.56 -33.03
N LEU A 382 -29.74 32.67 -34.03
CA LEU A 382 -29.16 32.87 -35.38
C LEU A 382 -27.62 32.85 -35.42
N ASN A 383 -26.92 31.98 -36.16
CA ASN A 383 -27.14 31.34 -37.47
C ASN A 383 -26.35 30.01 -37.47
N ARG A 384 -26.65 28.93 -38.19
CA ARG A 384 -27.56 28.61 -39.29
C ARG A 384 -27.69 27.10 -39.34
#